data_AF-A0A4Y9ZGG6-F1
#
_entry.id   AF-A0A4Y9ZGG6-F1
#
_cell.length_a   1.000
_cell.length_b   1.000
_cell.length_c   1.000
_cell.angle_alpha   90.00
_cell.angle_beta   90.00
_cell.angle_gamma   90.00
#
_symmetry.space_group_name_H-M   'P 1'
#
loop_
_entity.id
_entity.type
_entity.pdbx_description
1 polymer ?
#
loop_
_entity_poly.entity_id
_entity_poly.type
_entity_poly.pdbx_seq_one_letter_code
_entity_poly.pdbx_strand_id
1 'polypeptide(L)'
;MHLSLTLVFALGVLAQIALVVAVPGVSTFNDYNAQTGVACAGFSPNNSQGSNIFAAAMSDLSPLWVGARCEGSMNAANCNGQGGCINCAGPACPDEEVCGSCFNVRCTGSLDGETSGACTGNTIKVKIIDACPATHPENYCKIAQFGGDIRPQEACEANGTNALDIATTARSQLSTFQGNLDIDIEATSC
;
A
#
# COMPACT_ATOMS: atom_id res chain seq x y z
N MET A 1 -46.55 -50.81 -21.28
CA MET A 1 -45.76 -50.18 -20.19
C MET A 1 -44.37 -49.94 -20.73
N HIS A 2 -43.97 -48.67 -20.92
CA HIS A 2 -42.62 -48.20 -20.62
C HIS A 2 -42.65 -46.67 -20.60
N LEU A 3 -42.40 -46.14 -19.40
CA LEU A 3 -42.37 -44.75 -19.03
C LEU A 3 -40.90 -44.32 -19.16
N SER A 4 -40.55 -43.45 -20.11
CA SER A 4 -39.20 -42.86 -20.18
C SER A 4 -39.23 -41.47 -19.56
N LEU A 5 -38.61 -41.41 -18.39
CA LEU A 5 -38.41 -40.26 -17.52
C LEU A 5 -37.31 -39.36 -18.12
N THR A 6 -37.67 -38.18 -18.63
CA THR A 6 -36.69 -37.18 -19.08
C THR A 6 -36.17 -36.42 -17.87
N LEU A 7 -34.93 -36.70 -17.46
CA LEU A 7 -34.25 -36.05 -16.34
C LEU A 7 -33.74 -34.67 -16.79
N VAL A 8 -34.28 -33.60 -16.22
CA VAL A 8 -33.81 -32.22 -16.41
C VAL A 8 -32.53 -32.02 -15.59
N PHE A 9 -31.38 -31.92 -16.26
CA PHE A 9 -30.14 -31.41 -15.63
C PHE A 9 -30.14 -29.89 -15.71
N ALA A 10 -30.64 -29.23 -14.67
CA ALA A 10 -30.36 -27.82 -14.43
C ALA A 10 -29.02 -27.71 -13.66
N LEU A 11 -27.91 -27.49 -14.38
CA LEU A 11 -26.66 -27.05 -13.75
C LEU A 11 -26.85 -25.58 -13.31
N GLY A 12 -27.14 -25.39 -12.02
CA GLY A 12 -27.06 -24.08 -11.39
C GLY A 12 -25.60 -23.66 -11.23
N VAL A 13 -25.16 -22.65 -11.97
CA VAL A 13 -23.89 -21.96 -11.74
C VAL A 13 -24.05 -21.12 -10.48
N LEU A 14 -23.57 -21.62 -9.34
CA LEU A 14 -23.37 -20.82 -8.13
C LEU A 14 -22.15 -19.92 -8.36
N ALA A 15 -22.39 -18.70 -8.86
CA ALA A 15 -21.38 -17.66 -8.82
C ALA A 15 -21.12 -17.31 -7.34
N GLN A 16 -19.94 -17.66 -6.83
CA GLN A 16 -19.47 -17.13 -5.56
C GLN A 16 -19.25 -15.63 -5.74
N ILE A 17 -20.18 -14.83 -5.22
CA ILE A 17 -19.98 -13.40 -5.06
C ILE A 17 -18.99 -13.27 -3.90
N ALA A 18 -17.70 -13.18 -4.20
CA ALA A 18 -16.71 -12.81 -3.19
C ALA A 18 -17.09 -11.41 -2.70
N LEU A 19 -17.57 -11.32 -1.46
CA LEU A 19 -17.72 -10.05 -0.78
C LEU A 19 -16.31 -9.47 -0.62
N VAL A 20 -15.97 -8.47 -1.42
CA VAL A 20 -14.74 -7.70 -1.22
C VAL A 20 -14.99 -6.82 0.00
N VAL A 21 -14.26 -7.09 1.08
CA VAL A 21 -14.39 -6.36 2.34
C VAL A 21 -13.22 -5.40 2.44
N ALA A 22 -13.51 -4.12 2.67
CA ALA A 22 -12.46 -3.15 2.96
C ALA A 22 -11.74 -3.51 4.26
N VAL A 23 -10.41 -3.45 4.25
CA VAL A 23 -9.56 -3.70 5.42
C VAL A 23 -8.92 -2.40 5.90
N PRO A 24 -8.75 -2.22 7.22
CA PRO A 24 -8.12 -1.02 7.75
C PRO A 24 -6.62 -0.99 7.42
N GLY A 25 -6.09 0.21 7.23
CA GLY A 25 -4.70 0.48 6.94
C GLY A 25 -4.31 1.91 7.31
N VAL A 26 -3.09 2.27 6.93
CA VAL A 26 -2.56 3.62 7.11
C VAL A 26 -1.95 4.12 5.81
N SER A 27 -2.01 5.43 5.57
CA SER A 27 -1.33 6.04 4.45
C SER A 27 -0.29 7.07 4.86
N THR A 28 0.89 6.95 4.27
CA THR A 28 1.85 8.05 4.12
C THR A 28 1.76 8.64 2.72
N PHE A 29 2.54 9.69 2.47
CA PHE A 29 2.56 10.35 1.18
C PHE A 29 3.97 10.57 0.64
N ASN A 30 4.16 10.22 -0.63
CA ASN A 30 5.44 10.33 -1.32
C ASN A 30 5.29 10.95 -2.71
N ASP A 31 6.32 11.66 -3.16
CA ASP A 31 6.38 12.24 -4.49
C ASP A 31 7.20 11.32 -5.41
N TYR A 32 6.51 10.42 -6.10
CA TYR A 32 7.14 9.48 -7.03
C TYR A 32 7.84 10.20 -8.18
N ASN A 33 7.41 11.40 -8.58
CA ASN A 33 8.09 12.13 -9.66
C ASN A 33 9.52 12.58 -9.26
N ALA A 34 9.83 12.63 -7.96
CA ALA A 34 11.16 12.95 -7.47
C ALA A 34 12.10 11.73 -7.41
N GLN A 35 11.57 10.52 -7.64
CA GLN A 35 12.34 9.28 -7.61
C GLN A 35 12.95 8.96 -8.97
N THR A 36 14.04 8.18 -8.95
CA THR A 36 14.73 7.74 -10.17
C THR A 36 14.27 6.38 -10.67
N GLY A 37 13.51 5.64 -9.86
CA GLY A 37 12.96 4.32 -10.16
C GLY A 37 12.00 3.87 -9.07
N VAL A 38 11.40 2.70 -9.29
CA VAL A 38 10.50 1.99 -8.36
C VAL A 38 10.85 0.50 -8.36
N ALA A 39 10.44 -0.22 -7.32
CA ALA A 39 10.71 -1.64 -7.16
C ALA A 39 10.00 -2.49 -8.23
N CYS A 40 8.72 -2.18 -8.53
CA CYS A 40 7.96 -2.93 -9.52
C CYS A 40 8.50 -2.76 -10.95
N ALA A 41 9.01 -3.85 -11.51
CA ALA A 41 9.49 -3.87 -12.88
C ALA A 41 8.42 -3.46 -13.90
N GLY A 42 8.81 -2.60 -14.87
CA GLY A 42 7.92 -2.13 -15.95
C GLY A 42 7.04 -0.93 -15.58
N PHE A 43 7.11 -0.44 -14.35
CA PHE A 43 6.46 0.80 -13.94
C PHE A 43 7.45 1.97 -13.92
N SER A 44 6.92 3.18 -14.13
CA SER A 44 7.69 4.41 -14.00
C SER A 44 7.37 5.13 -12.68
N PRO A 45 8.37 5.82 -12.08
CA PRO A 45 8.18 6.62 -10.88
C PRO A 45 7.35 7.88 -11.21
N ASN A 46 6.03 7.71 -11.35
CA ASN A 46 5.11 8.79 -11.68
C ASN A 46 3.91 8.78 -10.74
N ASN A 47 3.58 9.95 -10.18
CA ASN A 47 2.42 10.10 -9.29
C ASN A 47 1.08 9.66 -9.92
N SER A 48 0.96 9.71 -11.24
CA SER A 48 -0.21 9.25 -11.99
C SER A 48 0.09 7.97 -12.77
N GLN A 49 -0.84 7.02 -12.68
CA GLN A 49 -0.83 5.75 -13.42
C GLN A 49 -1.93 5.71 -14.50
N GLY A 50 -2.37 6.89 -14.97
CA GLY A 50 -3.45 7.06 -15.93
C GLY A 50 -4.85 7.04 -15.29
N SER A 51 -5.86 7.52 -16.01
CA SER A 51 -7.29 7.37 -15.66
C SER A 51 -7.69 7.69 -14.20
N ASN A 52 -7.12 8.74 -13.59
CA ASN A 52 -7.31 9.09 -12.17
C ASN A 52 -6.89 7.99 -11.19
N ILE A 53 -5.89 7.19 -11.56
CA ILE A 53 -5.24 6.21 -10.71
C ILE A 53 -3.93 6.81 -10.22
N PHE A 54 -3.74 6.78 -8.90
CA PHE A 54 -2.54 7.30 -8.25
C PHE A 54 -1.52 6.19 -8.02
N ALA A 55 -0.24 6.53 -8.08
CA ALA A 55 0.80 5.61 -7.65
C ALA A 55 0.74 5.35 -6.14
N ALA A 56 1.11 4.15 -5.73
CA ALA A 56 1.37 3.81 -4.35
C ALA A 56 2.44 2.72 -4.21
N ALA A 57 3.07 2.67 -3.05
CA ALA A 57 3.86 1.54 -2.58
C ALA A 57 3.10 0.81 -1.48
N MET A 58 3.21 -0.52 -1.43
CA MET A 58 2.67 -1.31 -0.32
C MET A 58 3.79 -1.85 0.56
N SER A 59 3.58 -1.86 1.87
CA SER A 59 4.51 -2.52 2.80
C SER A 59 4.62 -4.02 2.52
N ASP A 60 5.85 -4.55 2.55
CA ASP A 60 6.11 -6.00 2.46
C ASP A 60 5.65 -6.78 3.69
N LEU A 61 5.21 -6.08 4.74
CA LEU A 61 4.59 -6.63 5.96
C LEU A 61 3.06 -6.58 5.93
N SER A 62 2.48 -6.04 4.86
CA SER A 62 1.04 -5.94 4.68
C SER A 62 0.41 -7.33 4.52
N PRO A 63 -0.69 -7.65 5.21
CA PRO A 63 -1.51 -8.82 4.91
C PRO A 63 -2.06 -8.86 3.47
N LEU A 64 -2.12 -7.71 2.79
CA LEU A 64 -2.47 -7.60 1.37
C LEU A 64 -1.29 -7.83 0.43
N TRP A 65 -0.06 -7.95 0.95
CA TRP A 65 1.11 -8.27 0.14
C TRP A 65 0.99 -9.70 -0.40
N VAL A 66 1.21 -9.85 -1.70
CA VAL A 66 1.24 -11.15 -2.38
C VAL A 66 2.62 -11.32 -2.98
N GLY A 67 3.24 -12.47 -2.70
CA GLY A 67 4.59 -12.79 -3.15
C GLY A 67 5.61 -12.86 -2.00
N ALA A 68 6.89 -12.96 -2.37
CA ALA A 68 7.97 -12.97 -1.40
C ALA A 68 8.14 -11.58 -0.76
N ARG A 69 8.61 -11.55 0.48
CA ARG A 69 9.01 -10.29 1.11
C ARG A 69 10.29 -9.77 0.47
N CYS A 70 10.48 -8.46 0.52
CA CYS A 70 11.74 -7.86 0.12
C CYS A 70 12.90 -8.36 0.99
N GLU A 71 13.92 -8.93 0.37
CA GLU A 71 15.04 -9.60 1.05
C GLU A 71 16.10 -8.59 1.49
N GLY A 72 16.21 -8.37 2.81
CA GLY A 72 17.21 -7.47 3.38
C GLY A 72 17.50 -7.75 4.85
N SER A 73 18.41 -6.97 5.42
CA SER A 73 18.66 -6.96 6.87
C SER A 73 18.81 -5.53 7.38
N MET A 74 18.26 -5.26 8.56
CA MET A 74 18.39 -3.96 9.21
C MET A 74 19.81 -3.81 9.76
N ASN A 75 20.48 -2.72 9.40
CA ASN A 75 21.81 -2.38 9.90
C ASN A 75 21.84 -0.92 10.36
N ALA A 76 22.07 -0.71 11.66
CA ALA A 76 22.15 0.62 12.25
C ALA A 76 23.29 1.48 11.69
N ALA A 77 24.35 0.87 11.15
CA ALA A 77 25.44 1.60 10.50
C ALA A 77 25.00 2.31 9.21
N ASN A 78 23.84 1.94 8.64
CA ASN A 78 23.25 2.65 7.51
C ASN A 78 22.44 3.89 7.94
N CYS A 79 22.26 4.16 9.23
CA CYS A 79 21.46 5.28 9.73
C CYS A 79 22.34 6.41 10.26
N ASN A 80 21.90 7.65 10.07
CA ASN A 80 22.60 8.85 10.55
C ASN A 80 22.24 9.23 12.01
N GLY A 81 21.38 8.44 12.66
CA GLY A 81 20.90 8.71 14.03
C GLY A 81 19.92 9.88 14.15
N GLN A 82 19.37 10.36 13.03
CA GLN A 82 18.47 11.50 12.93
C GLN A 82 17.32 11.22 11.94
N GLY A 83 16.88 9.96 11.84
CA GLY A 83 15.81 9.56 10.94
C GLY A 83 16.20 9.33 9.48
N GLY A 84 17.47 9.58 9.11
CA GLY A 84 17.95 9.45 7.73
C GLY A 84 18.91 8.28 7.54
N CYS A 85 19.04 7.82 6.30
CA CYS A 85 20.04 6.85 5.90
C CYS A 85 21.32 7.53 5.38
N ILE A 86 22.47 6.91 5.67
CA ILE A 86 23.79 7.24 5.14
C ILE A 86 24.01 6.49 3.81
N ASN A 87 23.64 5.21 3.79
CA ASN A 87 23.60 4.38 2.61
C ASN A 87 22.17 3.85 2.45
N CYS A 88 21.48 4.41 1.47
CA CYS A 88 20.06 4.14 1.22
C CYS A 88 19.86 3.03 0.18
N ALA A 89 20.88 2.20 -0.07
CA ALA A 89 20.73 1.03 -0.93
C ALA A 89 19.68 0.07 -0.32
N GLY A 90 18.67 -0.23 -1.12
CA GLY A 90 17.54 -1.06 -0.73
C GLY A 90 17.73 -2.56 -0.94
N PRO A 91 16.92 -3.38 -0.24
CA PRO A 91 16.79 -4.80 -0.56
C PRO A 91 16.26 -5.01 -1.99
N ALA A 92 16.54 -6.18 -2.54
CA ALA A 92 15.79 -6.66 -3.69
C ALA A 92 14.38 -7.06 -3.22
N CYS A 93 13.37 -6.75 -4.02
CA CYS A 93 12.01 -7.22 -3.85
C CYS A 93 11.72 -8.22 -4.98
N PRO A 94 12.18 -9.48 -4.86
CA PRO A 94 11.85 -10.49 -5.86
C PRO A 94 10.38 -10.87 -5.75
N ASP A 95 9.76 -11.20 -6.88
CA ASP A 95 8.41 -11.75 -6.93
C ASP A 95 7.34 -10.86 -6.29
N GLU A 96 7.35 -9.56 -6.60
CA GLU A 96 6.35 -8.58 -6.16
C GLU A 96 5.02 -8.78 -6.88
N GLU A 97 4.34 -9.90 -6.64
CA GLU A 97 3.10 -10.24 -7.35
C GLU A 97 1.96 -9.24 -7.08
N VAL A 98 2.09 -8.40 -6.05
CA VAL A 98 1.19 -7.27 -5.81
C VAL A 98 1.34 -6.14 -6.86
N CYS A 99 2.48 -6.06 -7.55
CA CYS A 99 2.75 -5.00 -8.53
C CYS A 99 1.68 -4.95 -9.62
N GLY A 100 1.24 -3.73 -9.92
CA GLY A 100 0.18 -3.47 -10.87
C GLY A 100 -1.24 -3.72 -10.36
N SER A 101 -1.42 -4.25 -9.15
CA SER A 101 -2.74 -4.39 -8.53
C SER A 101 -3.31 -3.02 -8.14
N CYS A 102 -4.62 -2.87 -8.22
CA CYS A 102 -5.32 -1.65 -7.83
C CYS A 102 -6.13 -1.82 -6.56
N PHE A 103 -6.21 -0.74 -5.80
CA PHE A 103 -7.02 -0.67 -4.58
C PHE A 103 -7.84 0.62 -4.57
N ASN A 104 -9.09 0.51 -4.14
CA ASN A 104 -9.87 1.65 -3.70
C ASN A 104 -9.41 2.03 -2.28
N VAL A 105 -9.15 3.32 -2.06
CA VAL A 105 -8.68 3.84 -0.78
C VAL A 105 -9.59 4.96 -0.33
N ARG A 106 -9.98 4.94 0.94
CA ARG A 106 -10.80 5.99 1.57
C ARG A 106 -10.21 6.40 2.90
N CYS A 107 -10.14 7.70 3.15
CA CYS A 107 -9.76 8.26 4.46
C CYS A 107 -10.85 7.96 5.49
N THR A 108 -10.44 7.46 6.65
CA THR A 108 -11.31 7.21 7.81
C THR A 108 -10.95 8.10 9.01
N GLY A 109 -9.74 8.65 9.06
CA GLY A 109 -9.31 9.56 10.12
C GLY A 109 -7.91 10.13 9.94
N SER A 110 -7.50 10.95 10.90
CA SER A 110 -6.12 11.41 11.04
C SER A 110 -5.34 10.39 11.86
N LEU A 111 -4.25 9.85 11.30
CA LEU A 111 -3.34 8.97 12.03
C LEU A 111 -2.56 9.73 13.11
N ASP A 112 -2.30 11.01 12.86
CA ASP A 112 -1.52 11.89 13.75
C ASP A 112 -2.35 12.59 14.84
N GLY A 113 -3.64 12.22 14.96
CA GLY A 113 -4.54 12.82 15.95
C GLY A 113 -4.87 14.29 15.70
N GLU A 114 -4.76 14.77 14.45
CA GLU A 114 -5.14 16.12 14.08
C GLU A 114 -6.63 16.37 14.37
N THR A 115 -6.92 17.50 14.99
CA THR A 115 -8.29 17.93 15.32
C THR A 115 -8.84 18.97 14.34
N SER A 116 -8.01 19.43 13.40
CA SER A 116 -8.38 20.36 12.33
C SER A 116 -8.18 19.68 10.98
N GLY A 117 -9.14 19.85 10.07
CA GLY A 117 -9.22 19.09 8.82
C GLY A 117 -10.26 17.97 8.91
N ALA A 118 -10.49 17.29 7.78
CA ALA A 118 -11.42 16.18 7.69
C ALA A 118 -11.08 15.29 6.49
N CYS A 119 -11.49 14.02 6.56
CA CYS A 119 -11.63 13.20 5.37
C CYS A 119 -12.68 13.81 4.43
N THR A 120 -12.42 13.81 3.13
CA THR A 120 -13.37 14.36 2.14
C THR A 120 -14.59 13.46 1.94
N GLY A 121 -14.48 12.18 2.30
CA GLY A 121 -15.46 11.15 2.00
C GLY A 121 -15.31 10.52 0.62
N ASN A 122 -14.35 10.98 -0.20
CA ASN A 122 -14.09 10.39 -1.50
C ASN A 122 -13.34 9.06 -1.38
N THR A 123 -13.53 8.22 -2.39
CA THR A 123 -12.71 7.04 -2.64
C THR A 123 -11.80 7.34 -3.83
N ILE A 124 -10.50 7.17 -3.65
CA ILE A 124 -9.53 7.22 -4.75
C ILE A 124 -9.18 5.81 -5.19
N LYS A 125 -8.64 5.68 -6.40
CA LYS A 125 -8.00 4.44 -6.84
C LYS A 125 -6.49 4.61 -6.85
N VAL A 126 -5.78 3.69 -6.22
CA VAL A 126 -4.31 3.60 -6.28
C VAL A 126 -3.89 2.35 -7.02
N LYS A 127 -2.69 2.38 -7.61
CA LYS A 127 -2.03 1.22 -8.22
C LYS A 127 -0.69 1.02 -7.57
N ILE A 128 -0.40 -0.21 -7.17
CA ILE A 128 0.89 -0.55 -6.57
C ILE A 128 1.94 -0.56 -7.67
N ILE A 129 2.89 0.36 -7.59
CA ILE A 129 4.00 0.48 -8.54
C ILE A 129 5.36 0.39 -7.86
N ASP A 130 5.37 0.29 -6.55
CA ASP A 130 6.58 0.26 -5.75
C ASP A 130 6.34 -0.58 -4.49
N ALA A 131 7.42 -0.89 -3.79
CA ALA A 131 7.39 -1.62 -2.53
C ALA A 131 7.87 -0.71 -1.41
N CYS A 132 7.38 -0.94 -0.18
CA CYS A 132 7.86 -0.26 1.01
C CYS A 132 8.47 -1.29 1.98
N PRO A 133 9.76 -1.66 1.81
CA PRO A 133 10.35 -2.75 2.56
C PRO A 133 10.65 -2.34 4.00
N ALA A 134 10.28 -3.17 4.97
CA ALA A 134 10.70 -3.02 6.36
C ALA A 134 12.23 -3.16 6.55
N THR A 135 12.95 -3.66 5.55
CA THR A 135 14.41 -3.82 5.61
C THR A 135 15.15 -2.77 4.78
N HIS A 136 14.44 -1.78 4.22
CA HIS A 136 15.05 -0.67 3.50
C HIS A 136 15.55 0.39 4.49
N PRO A 137 16.80 0.89 4.40
CA PRO A 137 17.31 1.92 5.30
C PRO A 137 16.48 3.20 5.33
N GLU A 138 15.92 3.62 4.19
CA GLU A 138 14.98 4.76 4.15
C GLU A 138 13.70 4.55 4.98
N ASN A 139 13.39 3.33 5.41
CA ASN A 139 12.23 3.00 6.21
C ASN A 139 12.63 2.78 7.66
N TYR A 140 13.46 1.77 7.95
CA TYR A 140 13.82 1.47 9.33
C TYR A 140 14.68 2.58 9.97
N CYS A 141 15.45 3.40 9.24
CA CYS A 141 16.18 4.50 9.88
C CYS A 141 15.26 5.60 10.42
N LYS A 142 14.00 5.68 9.97
CA LYS A 142 13.02 6.67 10.41
C LYS A 142 12.43 6.37 11.81
N ILE A 143 12.56 5.14 12.32
CA ILE A 143 11.96 4.77 13.62
C ILE A 143 12.91 5.10 14.80
N ALA A 144 12.32 5.24 15.99
CA ALA A 144 13.04 5.58 17.22
C ALA A 144 14.22 4.67 17.56
N GLN A 145 14.12 3.38 17.22
CA GLN A 145 15.21 2.42 17.42
C GLN A 145 16.52 2.82 16.70
N PHE A 146 16.43 3.60 15.62
CA PHE A 146 17.56 4.03 14.80
C PHE A 146 17.78 5.55 14.81
N GLY A 147 17.16 6.26 15.76
CA GLY A 147 17.33 7.69 15.97
C GLY A 147 16.38 8.59 15.16
N GLY A 148 15.36 8.02 14.51
CA GLY A 148 14.25 8.80 13.96
C GLY A 148 13.10 8.98 14.96
N ASP A 149 11.99 9.52 14.49
CA ASP A 149 10.81 9.86 15.27
C ASP A 149 9.49 9.38 14.66
N ILE A 150 9.55 8.68 13.53
CA ILE A 150 8.38 8.14 12.83
C ILE A 150 7.92 6.84 13.49
N ARG A 151 6.59 6.66 13.66
CA ARG A 151 6.05 5.41 14.23
C ARG A 151 6.25 4.26 13.23
N PRO A 152 6.51 3.02 13.69
CA PRO A 152 6.73 1.88 12.80
C PRO A 152 5.65 1.67 11.71
N GLN A 153 4.39 1.91 12.02
CA GLN A 153 3.27 1.78 11.08
C GLN A 153 3.33 2.77 9.90
N GLU A 154 3.99 3.91 10.07
CA GLU A 154 4.19 4.92 9.03
C GLU A 154 5.49 4.72 8.26
N ALA A 155 6.41 3.92 8.82
CA ALA A 155 7.68 3.58 8.19
C ALA A 155 7.65 2.20 7.53
N CYS A 156 6.48 1.58 7.33
CA CYS A 156 6.33 0.22 6.79
C CYS A 156 7.01 -0.88 7.63
N GLU A 157 7.29 -0.59 8.90
CA GLU A 157 7.98 -1.47 9.85
C GLU A 157 7.01 -2.25 10.76
N ALA A 158 5.74 -1.87 10.81
CA ALA A 158 4.76 -2.55 11.64
C ALA A 158 4.23 -3.82 10.98
N ASN A 159 4.50 -4.97 11.62
CA ASN A 159 4.03 -6.26 11.14
C ASN A 159 2.49 -6.34 11.15
N GLY A 160 1.89 -6.78 10.04
CA GLY A 160 0.44 -6.92 9.91
C GLY A 160 -0.31 -5.62 9.62
N THR A 161 0.39 -4.51 9.40
CA THR A 161 -0.21 -3.23 9.01
C THR A 161 -0.30 -3.12 7.49
N ASN A 162 -1.50 -2.84 6.97
CA ASN A 162 -1.68 -2.46 5.57
C ASN A 162 -1.23 -1.01 5.37
N ALA A 163 0.08 -0.78 5.29
CA ALA A 163 0.64 0.54 5.04
C ALA A 163 0.77 0.79 3.53
N LEU A 164 0.22 1.92 3.08
CA LEU A 164 0.36 2.42 1.71
C LEU A 164 1.13 3.74 1.73
N ASP A 165 2.19 3.84 0.95
CA ASP A 165 2.79 5.13 0.65
C ASP A 165 2.14 5.65 -0.64
N ILE A 166 1.30 6.70 -0.56
CA ILE A 166 0.44 7.12 -1.67
C ILE A 166 1.02 8.37 -2.33
N ALA A 167 0.89 8.50 -3.65
CA ALA A 167 1.30 9.70 -4.36
C ALA A 167 0.72 10.97 -3.71
N THR A 168 1.58 11.94 -3.42
CA THR A 168 1.21 13.23 -2.78
C THR A 168 0.07 13.96 -3.50
N THR A 169 -0.05 13.80 -4.82
CA THR A 169 -1.13 14.39 -5.63
C THR A 169 -2.53 13.85 -5.30
N ALA A 170 -2.62 12.69 -4.64
CA ALA A 170 -3.90 12.10 -4.22
C ALA A 170 -4.43 12.72 -2.90
N ARG A 171 -3.54 13.36 -2.13
CA ARG A 171 -3.81 13.79 -0.74
C ARG A 171 -5.06 14.65 -0.62
N SER A 172 -5.17 15.68 -1.45
CA SER A 172 -6.31 16.61 -1.42
C SER A 172 -7.64 15.96 -1.83
N GLN A 173 -7.60 14.80 -2.51
CA GLN A 173 -8.79 14.03 -2.79
C GLN A 173 -9.23 13.19 -1.59
N LEU A 174 -8.31 12.75 -0.73
CA LEU A 174 -8.60 11.94 0.45
C LEU A 174 -8.99 12.77 1.68
N SER A 175 -8.25 13.85 1.97
CA SER A 175 -8.48 14.65 3.18
C SER A 175 -7.93 16.07 3.08
N THR A 176 -8.28 16.89 4.08
CA THR A 176 -7.67 18.20 4.34
C THR A 176 -6.72 18.19 5.54
N PHE A 177 -6.52 17.03 6.17
CA PHE A 177 -5.49 16.82 7.19
C PHE A 177 -4.09 17.06 6.62
N GLN A 178 -3.13 17.48 7.44
CA GLN A 178 -1.75 17.80 7.03
C GLN A 178 -0.77 16.65 7.25
N GLY A 179 -1.12 15.68 8.09
CA GLY A 179 -0.37 14.47 8.43
C GLY A 179 -0.87 13.19 7.77
N ASN A 180 -0.45 12.06 8.29
CA ASN A 180 -0.78 10.74 7.74
C ASN A 180 -2.22 10.34 8.10
N LEU A 181 -2.80 9.42 7.34
CA LEU A 181 -4.23 9.08 7.46
C LEU A 181 -4.43 7.65 7.91
N ASP A 182 -5.48 7.46 8.71
CA ASP A 182 -6.15 6.17 8.79
C ASP A 182 -6.98 5.98 7.52
N ILE A 183 -6.92 4.79 6.92
CA ILE A 183 -7.59 4.48 5.66
C ILE A 183 -8.29 3.12 5.68
N ASP A 184 -9.31 3.00 4.83
CA ASP A 184 -9.87 1.72 4.39
C ASP A 184 -9.33 1.37 3.00
N ILE A 185 -8.96 0.12 2.79
CA ILE A 185 -8.36 -0.40 1.56
C ILE A 185 -9.22 -1.56 1.03
N GLU A 186 -9.62 -1.47 -0.22
CA GLU A 186 -10.45 -2.49 -0.89
C GLU A 186 -9.83 -2.87 -2.24
N ALA A 187 -9.56 -4.15 -2.47
CA ALA A 187 -9.04 -4.62 -3.76
C ALA A 187 -10.01 -4.29 -4.90
N THR A 188 -9.49 -3.82 -6.04
CA THR A 188 -10.31 -3.46 -7.19
C THR A 188 -9.58 -3.72 -8.50
N SER A 189 -10.32 -3.69 -9.61
CA SER A 189 -9.70 -3.72 -10.94
C SER A 189 -9.03 -2.39 -11.25
N CYS A 190 -7.88 -2.45 -11.91
CA CYS A 190 -7.41 -1.37 -12.75
C CYS A 190 -8.26 -1.38 -14.04
#